data_AF-A0A349M0C6-F1
#
_entry.id   AF-A0A349M0C6-F1
#
_cell.length_a   1.000
_cell.length_b   1.000
_cell.length_c   1.000
_cell.angle_alpha   90.00
_cell.angle_beta   90.00
_cell.angle_gamma   90.00
#
_symmetry.space_group_name_H-M   'P 1'
#
loop_
_entity.id
_entity.type
_entity.pdbx_description
1 polymer ?
#
loop_
_entity_poly.entity_id
_entity_poly.type
_entity_poly.pdbx_seq_one_letter_code
_entity_poly.pdbx_strand_id
1 'polypeptide(L)'
;MANTSEQNSSNEEPQQNTSSTIVNIAQEQPAPTPDANTGEADAQSMNFRPITRSERRNLWMKEYGDQDFALQMWVRLVEQQDLDVEMMFQMQGLLVFGVVVSTARYAQFYIDLNEELHRERDPEVADALRDYYTALIPSPDQPEIGPEGLPVIYRYVHMRDVTIMSSGHKVKVPYWRGQVNQVSAFVIGATAGE
;
A
#
# COMPACT_ATOMS: atom_id res chain seq x y z
N MET A 1 -4.66 -57.71 -7.39
CA MET A 1 -4.61 -57.85 -5.92
C MET A 1 -3.68 -56.76 -5.40
N ALA A 2 -4.15 -56.02 -4.40
CA ALA A 2 -3.60 -54.76 -3.92
C ALA A 2 -2.23 -54.92 -3.21
N ASN A 3 -1.41 -53.88 -3.25
CA ASN A 3 -0.25 -53.74 -2.37
C ASN A 3 -0.24 -52.32 -1.79
N THR A 4 -0.40 -52.23 -0.48
CA THR A 4 -0.43 -51.00 0.34
C THR A 4 0.72 -51.03 1.34
N SER A 5 1.51 -49.94 1.29
CA SER A 5 1.96 -49.08 2.41
C SER A 5 2.73 -49.62 3.63
N GLU A 6 3.81 -48.87 3.90
CA GLU A 6 4.26 -48.32 5.20
C GLU A 6 5.28 -49.08 6.08
N GLN A 7 6.48 -48.49 6.12
CA GLN A 7 7.48 -48.57 7.18
C GLN A 7 7.08 -47.66 8.35
N ASN A 8 7.28 -48.12 9.60
CA ASN A 8 7.52 -47.21 10.72
C ASN A 8 8.40 -47.90 11.79
N SER A 9 9.40 -47.17 12.28
CA SER A 9 10.42 -47.61 13.24
C SER A 9 10.27 -46.75 14.50
N SER A 10 10.22 -47.37 15.68
CA SER A 10 10.06 -46.68 16.96
C SER A 10 11.14 -47.10 17.97
N ASN A 11 11.66 -46.07 18.66
CA ASN A 11 12.84 -45.98 19.53
C ASN A 11 12.77 -46.73 20.87
N GLU A 12 13.97 -47.03 21.39
CA GLU A 12 14.32 -47.47 22.75
C GLU A 12 14.70 -46.28 23.68
N GLU A 13 14.50 -46.46 25.00
CA GLU A 13 14.80 -45.60 26.18
C GLU A 13 16.29 -45.74 26.66
N PRO A 14 16.75 -45.40 27.91
CA PRO A 14 16.31 -44.47 28.99
C PRO A 14 17.44 -43.61 29.69
N GLN A 15 17.01 -42.71 30.61
CA GLN A 15 17.59 -42.30 31.92
C GLN A 15 18.87 -41.45 32.06
N GLN A 16 18.79 -40.36 32.86
CA GLN A 16 19.67 -40.11 34.02
C GLN A 16 19.12 -39.05 35.00
N ASN A 17 19.54 -39.18 36.26
CA ASN A 17 18.96 -38.64 37.49
C ASN A 17 20.02 -37.84 38.29
N THR A 18 19.56 -37.04 39.26
CA THR A 18 20.23 -36.49 40.48
C THR A 18 20.69 -35.03 40.56
N SER A 19 20.22 -34.39 41.64
CA SER A 19 20.56 -33.06 42.20
C SER A 19 21.63 -33.16 43.29
N SER A 20 22.47 -32.13 43.50
CA SER A 20 22.89 -31.64 44.82
C SER A 20 23.64 -30.29 44.78
N THR A 21 23.45 -29.54 45.87
CA THR A 21 23.74 -28.14 46.22
C THR A 21 25.22 -27.87 46.63
N ILE A 22 25.73 -26.63 46.52
CA ILE A 22 26.23 -25.77 47.63
C ILE A 22 26.98 -24.50 47.16
N VAL A 23 26.67 -23.44 47.90
CA VAL A 23 27.02 -22.01 47.96
C VAL A 23 28.53 -21.66 48.02
N ASN A 24 28.93 -20.55 47.39
CA ASN A 24 29.93 -19.65 47.96
C ASN A 24 29.68 -18.20 47.51
N ILE A 25 29.27 -17.34 48.44
CA ILE A 25 29.05 -15.90 48.27
C ILE A 25 30.22 -15.20 48.98
N ALA A 26 31.00 -14.42 48.24
CA ALA A 26 31.90 -13.42 48.79
C ALA A 26 31.47 -12.04 48.26
N GLN A 27 31.26 -11.12 49.20
CA GLN A 27 30.86 -9.74 49.02
C GLN A 27 31.95 -8.92 48.32
N GLU A 28 31.55 -7.93 47.52
CA GLU A 28 32.09 -6.55 47.60
C GLU A 28 31.31 -5.62 46.66
N GLN A 29 30.77 -4.53 47.22
CA GLN A 29 30.27 -3.36 46.49
C GLN A 29 31.09 -2.17 46.99
N PRO A 30 31.53 -1.27 46.11
CA PRO A 30 30.92 0.06 46.11
C PRO A 30 30.67 0.62 44.69
N ALA A 31 29.61 1.40 44.55
CA ALA A 31 29.26 2.13 43.32
C ALA A 31 30.17 3.35 43.10
N PRO A 32 30.23 3.85 41.86
CA PRO A 32 30.05 5.28 41.65
C PRO A 32 28.98 5.58 40.59
N THR A 33 28.25 6.68 40.84
CA THR A 33 27.26 7.36 40.00
C THR A 33 27.77 7.73 38.60
N PRO A 34 26.87 7.84 37.61
CA PRO A 34 27.04 8.78 36.51
C PRO A 34 26.06 9.95 36.66
N ASP A 35 26.60 11.12 36.96
CA ASP A 35 25.94 12.42 36.74
C ASP A 35 25.74 12.68 35.25
N ALA A 36 24.71 13.48 34.96
CA ALA A 36 24.22 13.85 33.65
C ALA A 36 25.18 14.71 32.80
N ASN A 37 25.19 14.42 31.50
CA ASN A 37 25.52 15.24 30.30
C ASN A 37 26.08 14.25 29.28
N THR A 38 25.50 14.00 28.11
CA THR A 38 25.13 14.88 27.00
C THR A 38 24.37 13.95 26.03
N GLY A 39 23.21 14.30 25.49
CA GLY A 39 23.15 14.94 24.19
C GLY A 39 23.67 14.03 23.06
N GLU A 40 22.74 13.49 22.26
CA GLU A 40 22.96 13.00 20.88
C GLU A 40 23.66 11.65 20.66
N ALA A 41 22.87 10.57 20.63
CA ALA A 41 23.00 9.37 19.78
C ALA A 41 21.89 8.40 20.23
N ASP A 42 20.82 8.16 19.48
CA ASP A 42 20.79 7.10 18.47
C ASP A 42 19.56 7.27 17.56
N ALA A 43 19.57 8.29 16.70
CA ALA A 43 18.64 8.36 15.56
C ALA A 43 19.32 8.00 14.22
N GLN A 44 20.59 7.57 14.24
CA GLN A 44 21.41 7.38 13.04
C GLN A 44 21.82 5.92 12.76
N SER A 45 21.16 4.94 13.38
CA SER A 45 21.34 3.53 13.02
C SER A 45 20.04 2.73 13.13
N MET A 46 18.98 3.16 12.45
CA MET A 46 18.01 2.16 11.99
C MET A 46 18.69 1.35 10.89
N ASN A 47 19.51 0.38 11.30
CA ASN A 47 20.03 -0.66 10.43
C ASN A 47 18.84 -1.21 9.65
N PHE A 48 18.88 -1.09 8.33
CA PHE A 48 17.88 -1.69 7.46
C PHE A 48 17.90 -3.20 7.71
N ARG A 49 17.00 -3.67 8.58
CA ARG A 49 16.82 -5.09 8.85
C ARG A 49 15.70 -5.59 7.95
N PRO A 50 15.87 -6.74 7.28
CA PRO A 50 14.77 -7.39 6.60
C PRO A 50 13.58 -7.55 7.54
N ILE A 51 12.37 -7.22 7.07
CA ILE A 51 11.17 -7.41 7.87
C ILE A 51 10.99 -8.89 8.21
N THR A 52 10.56 -9.17 9.44
CA THR A 52 10.22 -10.53 9.87
C THR A 52 8.97 -11.02 9.17
N ARG A 53 8.76 -12.34 9.14
CA ARG A 53 7.53 -12.95 8.62
C ARG A 53 6.27 -12.40 9.29
N SER A 54 6.31 -12.17 10.60
CA SER A 54 5.19 -11.62 11.37
C SER A 54 4.90 -10.17 11.01
N GLU A 55 5.94 -9.34 10.84
CA GLU A 55 5.81 -7.95 10.38
C GLU A 55 5.24 -7.90 8.96
N ARG A 56 5.72 -8.76 8.06
CA ARG A 56 5.17 -8.88 6.70
C ARG A 56 3.70 -9.27 6.70
N ARG A 57 3.29 -10.23 7.54
CA ARG A 57 1.88 -10.64 7.65
C ARG A 57 1.01 -9.51 8.21
N ASN A 58 1.48 -8.77 9.21
CA ASN A 58 0.73 -7.66 9.78
C ASN A 58 0.59 -6.52 8.77
N LEU A 59 1.66 -6.21 8.02
CA LEU A 59 1.63 -5.23 6.94
C LEU A 59 0.66 -5.67 5.84
N TRP A 60 0.71 -6.95 5.45
CA TRP A 60 -0.24 -7.53 4.51
C TRP A 60 -1.68 -7.35 4.97
N MET A 61 -2.01 -7.73 6.21
CA MET A 61 -3.37 -7.57 6.74
C MET A 61 -3.80 -6.11 6.80
N LYS A 62 -2.89 -5.19 7.14
CA LYS A 62 -3.18 -3.76 7.27
C LYS A 62 -3.36 -3.06 5.93
N GLU A 63 -2.56 -3.40 4.93
CA GLU A 63 -2.51 -2.66 3.65
C GLU A 63 -3.22 -3.37 2.51
N TYR A 64 -3.31 -4.70 2.55
CA TYR A 64 -3.88 -5.54 1.49
C TYR A 64 -5.17 -6.23 1.93
N GLY A 65 -5.41 -6.38 3.24
CA GLY A 65 -6.57 -7.12 3.76
C GLY A 65 -7.92 -6.55 3.34
N ASP A 66 -7.99 -5.23 3.15
CA ASP A 66 -9.21 -4.51 2.78
C ASP A 66 -9.31 -4.21 1.27
N GLN A 67 -8.34 -4.66 0.47
CA GLN A 67 -8.30 -4.35 -0.97
C GLN A 67 -8.79 -5.52 -1.82
N ASP A 68 -9.63 -5.21 -2.81
CA ASP A 68 -10.01 -6.18 -3.83
C ASP A 68 -8.83 -6.46 -4.77
N PHE A 69 -8.33 -7.69 -4.74
CA PHE A 69 -7.18 -8.12 -5.55
C PHE A 69 -7.45 -8.00 -7.05
N ALA A 70 -8.66 -8.31 -7.52
CA ALA A 70 -8.99 -8.22 -8.93
C ALA A 70 -9.01 -6.77 -9.40
N LEU A 71 -9.56 -5.85 -8.58
CA LEU A 71 -9.51 -4.42 -8.86
C LEU A 71 -8.06 -3.90 -8.88
N GLN A 72 -7.22 -4.31 -7.92
CA GLN A 72 -5.80 -3.94 -7.91
C GLN A 72 -5.08 -4.38 -9.19
N MET A 73 -5.36 -5.58 -9.71
CA MET A 73 -4.78 -6.05 -10.97
C MET A 73 -5.18 -5.17 -12.15
N TRP A 74 -6.45 -4.74 -12.22
CA TRP A 74 -6.90 -3.83 -13.28
C TRP A 74 -6.26 -2.45 -13.18
N VAL A 75 -6.21 -1.87 -11.98
CA VAL A 75 -5.56 -0.56 -11.77
C VAL A 75 -4.09 -0.64 -12.17
N ARG A 76 -3.38 -1.71 -11.78
CA ARG A 76 -2.00 -1.93 -12.18
C ARG A 76 -1.82 -2.02 -13.70
N LEU A 77 -2.69 -2.73 -14.41
CA LEU A 77 -2.63 -2.81 -15.86
C LEU A 77 -2.83 -1.44 -16.52
N VAL A 78 -3.79 -0.66 -16.03
CA VAL A 78 -4.02 0.71 -16.51
C VAL A 78 -2.78 1.57 -16.32
N GLU A 79 -2.14 1.49 -15.16
CA GLU A 79 -0.96 2.30 -14.84
C GLU A 79 0.28 1.90 -15.63
N GLN A 80 0.50 0.59 -15.86
CA GLN A 80 1.68 0.08 -16.57
C GLN A 80 1.55 0.17 -18.09
N GLN A 81 0.34 -0.01 -18.63
CA GLN A 81 0.09 -0.11 -20.07
C GLN A 81 -0.65 1.12 -20.63
N ASP A 82 -0.94 2.11 -19.78
CA ASP A 82 -1.65 3.34 -20.12
C ASP A 82 -2.99 3.05 -20.84
N LEU A 83 -3.76 2.10 -20.29
CA LEU A 83 -5.02 1.64 -20.87
C LEU A 83 -6.19 2.57 -20.51
N ASP A 84 -7.17 2.62 -21.40
CA ASP A 84 -8.47 3.21 -21.15
C ASP A 84 -9.47 2.07 -20.90
N VAL A 85 -10.01 1.98 -19.68
CA VAL A 85 -10.95 0.92 -19.32
C VAL A 85 -12.22 1.51 -18.77
N GLU A 86 -13.33 1.35 -19.50
CA GLU A 86 -14.66 1.73 -19.01
C GLU A 86 -15.02 0.89 -17.79
N MET A 87 -15.36 1.56 -16.69
CA MET A 87 -15.79 0.91 -15.46
C MET A 87 -16.91 1.67 -14.74
N MET A 88 -17.66 0.91 -13.96
CA MET A 88 -18.52 1.44 -12.91
C MET A 88 -18.00 0.99 -11.56
N PHE A 89 -17.85 1.91 -10.60
CA PHE A 89 -17.58 1.63 -9.19
C PHE A 89 -18.81 1.87 -8.34
N GLN A 90 -19.08 0.96 -7.41
CA GLN A 90 -20.02 1.17 -6.31
C GLN A 90 -19.24 1.59 -5.06
N MET A 91 -19.50 2.79 -4.56
CA MET A 91 -18.78 3.37 -3.41
C MET A 91 -19.74 4.12 -2.51
N GLN A 92 -19.92 3.69 -1.25
CA GLN A 92 -20.68 4.46 -0.24
C GLN A 92 -22.08 4.92 -0.70
N GLY A 93 -22.79 4.08 -1.48
CA GLY A 93 -24.11 4.43 -2.04
C GLY A 93 -24.07 5.31 -3.30
N LEU A 94 -22.89 5.56 -3.85
CA LEU A 94 -22.65 6.18 -5.15
C LEU A 94 -22.37 5.11 -6.21
N LEU A 95 -22.81 5.37 -7.44
CA LEU A 95 -22.32 4.70 -8.63
C LEU A 95 -21.46 5.70 -9.42
N VAL A 96 -20.20 5.36 -9.65
CA VAL A 96 -19.24 6.19 -10.38
C VAL A 96 -18.93 5.49 -11.69
N PHE A 97 -19.38 6.05 -12.80
CA PHE A 97 -19.11 5.56 -14.15
C PHE A 97 -18.03 6.42 -14.79
N GLY A 98 -17.18 5.83 -15.62
CA GLY A 98 -16.21 6.57 -16.42
C GLY A 98 -15.15 5.65 -17.02
N VAL A 99 -14.10 6.25 -17.57
CA VAL A 99 -12.95 5.52 -18.12
C VAL A 99 -11.81 5.60 -17.13
N VAL A 100 -11.37 4.47 -16.58
CA VAL A 100 -10.19 4.38 -15.72
C VAL A 100 -8.94 4.68 -16.55
N VAL A 101 -8.08 5.54 -16.02
CA VAL A 101 -6.86 6.06 -16.67
C VAL A 101 -5.67 6.05 -15.71
N SER A 102 -4.46 6.11 -16.27
CA SER A 102 -3.22 6.18 -15.49
C SER A 102 -3.13 7.46 -14.65
N THR A 103 -2.36 7.40 -13.57
CA THR A 103 -2.03 8.55 -12.72
C THR A 103 -1.33 9.64 -13.53
N ALA A 104 -0.51 9.26 -14.52
CA ALA A 104 0.13 10.20 -15.43
C ALA A 104 -0.89 11.04 -16.22
N ARG A 105 -1.90 10.40 -16.83
CA ARG A 105 -2.98 11.11 -17.55
C ARG A 105 -3.81 12.01 -16.62
N TYR A 106 -4.13 11.51 -15.43
CA TYR A 106 -4.83 12.30 -14.42
C TYR A 106 -4.03 13.55 -14.00
N ALA A 107 -2.73 13.38 -13.70
CA ALA A 107 -1.86 14.47 -13.30
C ALA A 107 -1.71 15.50 -14.42
N GLN A 108 -1.47 15.05 -15.66
CA GLN A 108 -1.29 15.94 -16.81
C GLN A 108 -2.49 16.85 -17.03
N PHE A 109 -3.71 16.32 -16.94
CA PHE A 109 -4.93 17.13 -17.07
C PHE A 109 -4.97 18.29 -16.06
N TYR A 110 -4.67 18.02 -14.80
CA TYR A 110 -4.69 19.07 -13.77
C TYR A 110 -3.49 20.02 -13.86
N ILE A 111 -2.34 19.56 -14.36
CA ILE A 111 -1.22 20.46 -14.66
C ILE A 111 -1.69 21.46 -15.72
N ASP A 112 -2.20 20.98 -16.87
CA ASP A 112 -2.60 21.85 -17.98
C ASP A 112 -3.75 22.80 -17.59
N LEU A 113 -4.73 22.31 -16.83
CA LEU A 113 -5.83 23.14 -16.32
C LEU A 113 -5.32 24.26 -15.40
N ASN A 114 -4.42 23.95 -14.47
CA ASN A 114 -3.92 24.95 -13.52
C ASN A 114 -2.92 25.91 -14.15
N GLU A 115 -2.19 25.48 -15.18
CA GLU A 115 -1.41 26.36 -16.04
C GLU A 115 -2.30 27.41 -16.70
N GLU A 116 -3.39 26.99 -17.33
CA GLU A 116 -4.34 27.91 -17.97
C GLU A 116 -4.97 28.89 -16.97
N LEU A 117 -5.36 28.40 -15.79
CA LEU A 117 -6.10 29.19 -14.80
C LEU A 117 -5.22 30.18 -14.03
N HIS A 118 -3.96 29.82 -13.73
CA HIS A 118 -3.15 30.55 -12.75
C HIS A 118 -1.91 31.22 -13.33
N ARG A 119 -1.36 30.78 -14.48
CA ARG A 119 -0.05 31.23 -14.96
C ARG A 119 0.08 32.74 -15.14
N GLU A 120 -0.98 33.41 -15.59
CA GLU A 120 -0.96 34.87 -15.82
C GLU A 120 -1.02 35.71 -14.55
N ARG A 121 -1.76 35.24 -13.54
CA ARG A 121 -2.05 36.02 -12.32
C ARG A 121 -1.16 35.64 -11.15
N ASP A 122 -0.95 34.34 -10.97
CA ASP A 122 -0.31 33.72 -9.81
C ASP A 122 0.65 32.60 -10.28
N PRO A 123 1.78 32.93 -10.92
CA PRO A 123 2.69 31.92 -11.49
C PRO A 123 3.26 30.96 -10.44
N GLU A 124 3.48 31.44 -9.21
CA GLU A 124 3.93 30.59 -8.09
C GLU A 124 2.91 29.50 -7.73
N VAL A 125 1.61 29.78 -7.87
CA VAL A 125 0.54 28.80 -7.64
C VAL A 125 0.54 27.76 -8.74
N ALA A 126 0.69 28.18 -10.00
CA ALA A 126 0.79 27.27 -11.14
C ALA A 126 2.01 26.32 -11.00
N ASP A 127 3.17 26.86 -10.59
CA ASP A 127 4.38 26.07 -10.33
C ASP A 127 4.19 25.08 -9.18
N ALA A 128 3.65 25.53 -8.05
CA ALA A 128 3.41 24.66 -6.90
C ALA A 128 2.44 23.51 -7.21
N LEU A 129 1.39 23.78 -8.00
CA LEU A 129 0.44 22.75 -8.43
C LEU A 129 1.07 21.80 -9.45
N ARG A 130 1.87 22.31 -10.39
CA ARG A 130 2.64 21.48 -11.33
C ARG A 130 3.54 20.51 -10.57
N ASP A 131 4.29 21.00 -9.59
CA ASP A 131 5.20 20.17 -8.78
C ASP A 131 4.41 19.10 -7.99
N TYR A 132 3.30 19.50 -7.37
CA TYR A 132 2.42 18.59 -6.65
C TYR A 132 1.92 17.44 -7.54
N TYR A 133 1.34 17.75 -8.70
CA TYR A 133 0.79 16.72 -9.58
C TYR A 133 1.87 15.86 -10.23
N THR A 134 3.03 16.44 -10.56
CA THR A 134 4.18 15.68 -11.07
C THR A 134 4.67 14.67 -10.04
N ALA A 135 4.71 15.03 -8.75
CA ALA A 135 5.11 14.13 -7.68
C ALA A 135 4.15 12.95 -7.45
N LEU A 136 2.94 12.97 -8.03
CA LEU A 136 2.01 11.84 -7.96
C LEU A 136 2.35 10.74 -8.97
N ILE A 137 3.07 11.07 -10.04
CA ILE A 137 3.34 10.15 -11.15
C ILE A 137 4.39 9.11 -10.69
N PRO A 138 4.06 7.81 -10.68
CA PRO A 138 5.04 6.76 -10.38
C PRO A 138 6.24 6.82 -11.32
N SER A 139 7.44 6.61 -10.79
CA SER A 139 8.63 6.56 -11.64
C SER A 139 8.62 5.31 -12.53
N PRO A 140 9.03 5.38 -13.82
CA PRO A 140 9.03 4.23 -14.72
C PRO A 140 9.92 3.07 -14.25
N ASP A 141 10.93 3.36 -13.44
CA ASP A 141 11.87 2.39 -12.84
C ASP A 141 11.43 1.92 -11.44
N GLN A 142 10.25 2.33 -10.96
CA GLN A 142 9.76 1.93 -9.66
C GLN A 142 9.57 0.39 -9.63
N PRO A 143 10.16 -0.32 -8.64
CA PRO A 143 10.05 -1.75 -8.57
C PRO A 143 8.60 -2.18 -8.29
N GLU A 144 8.17 -3.27 -8.94
CA GLU A 144 6.83 -3.84 -8.75
C GLU A 144 6.61 -4.40 -7.34
N ILE A 145 7.70 -4.68 -6.63
CA ILE A 145 7.75 -5.16 -5.26
C ILE A 145 8.42 -4.07 -4.41
N GLY A 146 7.70 -3.57 -3.40
CA GLY A 146 8.24 -2.60 -2.44
C GLY A 146 9.37 -3.17 -1.59
N PRO A 147 10.09 -2.31 -0.85
CA PRO A 147 11.21 -2.74 0.02
C PRO A 147 10.80 -3.77 1.07
N GLU A 148 9.51 -3.87 1.39
CA GLU A 148 8.91 -4.85 2.31
C GLU A 148 8.74 -6.25 1.68
N GLY A 149 9.04 -6.42 0.39
CA GLY A 149 8.83 -7.67 -0.33
C GLY A 149 7.36 -7.94 -0.64
N LEU A 150 6.53 -6.89 -0.69
CA LEU A 150 5.11 -6.96 -1.04
C LEU A 150 4.84 -6.19 -2.35
N PRO A 151 3.83 -6.58 -3.17
CA PRO A 151 3.53 -5.90 -4.43
C PRO A 151 3.09 -4.45 -4.21
N VAL A 152 3.59 -3.49 -4.97
CA VAL A 152 3.12 -2.09 -4.85
C VAL A 152 1.60 -2.04 -5.07
N ILE A 153 0.87 -1.44 -4.10
CA ILE A 153 -0.57 -1.25 -4.17
C ILE A 153 -0.91 0.16 -4.63
N TYR A 154 -1.93 0.25 -5.49
CA TYR A 154 -2.48 1.54 -5.88
C TYR A 154 -3.52 1.95 -4.85
N ARG A 155 -3.22 3.04 -4.13
CA ARG A 155 -4.12 3.59 -3.10
C ARG A 155 -5.32 4.31 -3.72
N TYR A 156 -5.12 4.86 -4.91
CA TYR A 156 -6.11 5.64 -5.64
C TYR A 156 -6.33 5.07 -7.04
N VAL A 157 -7.53 5.27 -7.55
CA VAL A 157 -7.91 5.04 -8.94
C VAL A 157 -8.40 6.36 -9.54
N HIS A 158 -8.06 6.58 -10.79
CA HIS A 158 -8.40 7.81 -11.51
C HIS A 158 -9.30 7.47 -12.70
N MET A 159 -10.31 8.32 -12.93
CA MET A 159 -11.24 8.15 -14.03
C MET A 159 -11.41 9.48 -14.77
N ARG A 160 -11.61 9.40 -16.09
CA ARG A 160 -12.08 10.51 -16.95
C ARG A 160 -13.52 10.29 -17.42
N ASP A 161 -14.14 11.36 -17.90
CA ASP A 161 -15.52 11.38 -18.42
C ASP A 161 -16.53 10.82 -17.42
N VAL A 162 -16.42 11.31 -16.18
CA VAL A 162 -17.02 10.66 -15.03
C VAL A 162 -18.45 11.11 -14.83
N THR A 163 -19.33 10.14 -14.66
CA THR A 163 -20.71 10.35 -14.23
C THR A 163 -20.92 9.72 -12.86
N ILE A 164 -21.24 10.55 -11.87
CA ILE A 164 -21.55 10.11 -10.51
C ILE A 164 -23.06 10.13 -10.33
N MET A 165 -23.63 9.01 -9.89
CA MET A 165 -25.05 8.86 -9.61
C MET A 165 -25.26 8.53 -8.13
N SER A 166 -26.20 9.24 -7.49
CA SER A 166 -26.60 9.00 -6.11
C SER A 166 -28.05 9.43 -5.90
N SER A 167 -28.90 8.51 -5.44
CA SER A 167 -30.27 8.81 -4.96
C SER A 167 -31.07 9.78 -5.86
N GLY A 168 -30.99 9.61 -7.18
CA GLY A 168 -31.69 10.47 -8.17
C GLY A 168 -30.91 11.69 -8.67
N HIS A 169 -29.75 11.99 -8.10
CA HIS A 169 -28.83 13.02 -8.60
C HIS A 169 -27.78 12.42 -9.55
N LYS A 170 -27.48 13.16 -10.63
CA LYS A 170 -26.45 12.84 -11.63
C LYS A 170 -25.52 14.04 -11.77
N VAL A 171 -24.23 13.85 -11.55
CA VAL A 171 -23.19 14.88 -11.73
C VAL A 171 -22.17 14.36 -12.74
N LYS A 172 -21.75 15.23 -13.67
CA LYS A 172 -20.66 14.95 -14.60
C LYS A 172 -19.43 15.78 -14.24
N VAL A 173 -18.27 15.13 -14.19
CA VAL A 173 -16.97 15.78 -13.95
C VAL A 173 -15.95 15.25 -14.96
N PRO A 174 -14.99 16.08 -15.41
CA PRO A 174 -14.03 15.66 -16.43
C PRO A 174 -13.08 14.58 -15.91
N TYR A 175 -12.64 14.72 -14.66
CA TYR A 175 -11.78 13.77 -13.96
C TYR A 175 -12.26 13.55 -12.53
N TRP A 176 -12.02 12.35 -12.01
CA TRP A 176 -12.31 11.97 -10.64
C TRP A 176 -11.19 11.08 -10.08
N ARG A 177 -10.94 11.22 -8.78
CA ARG A 177 -9.99 10.43 -8.02
C ARG A 177 -10.72 9.77 -6.85
N GLY A 178 -10.63 8.45 -6.74
CA GLY A 178 -11.21 7.66 -5.66
C GLY A 178 -10.20 6.81 -4.92
N GLN A 179 -10.49 6.45 -3.67
CA GLN A 179 -9.69 5.48 -2.93
C GLN A 179 -10.09 4.06 -3.33
N VAL A 180 -9.13 3.22 -3.67
CA VAL A 180 -9.41 1.85 -4.15
C VAL A 180 -10.05 0.99 -3.06
N ASN A 181 -9.62 1.15 -1.80
CA ASN A 181 -10.17 0.42 -0.65
C ASN A 181 -11.60 0.86 -0.25
N GLN A 182 -12.18 1.87 -0.92
CA GLN A 182 -13.57 2.29 -0.71
C GLN A 182 -14.51 1.74 -1.79
N VAL A 183 -13.99 1.02 -2.79
CA VAL A 183 -14.78 0.37 -3.83
C VAL A 183 -15.37 -0.92 -3.28
N SER A 184 -16.69 -0.94 -3.14
CA SER A 184 -17.43 -2.12 -2.64
C SER A 184 -17.71 -3.15 -3.74
N ALA A 185 -17.84 -2.69 -4.98
CA ALA A 185 -17.99 -3.53 -6.17
C ALA A 185 -17.58 -2.74 -7.42
N PHE A 186 -17.20 -3.44 -8.48
CA PHE A 186 -16.90 -2.84 -9.77
C PHE A 186 -17.45 -3.68 -10.94
N VAL A 187 -17.70 -3.02 -12.07
CA VAL A 187 -18.10 -3.65 -13.33
C VAL A 187 -17.25 -3.08 -14.46
N ILE A 188 -16.77 -3.93 -15.35
CA ILE A 188 -15.98 -3.55 -16.53
C ILE A 188 -16.90 -3.43 -17.74
N GLY A 189 -16.69 -2.42 -18.58
CA GLY A 189 -17.50 -2.13 -19.77
C GLY A 189 -18.87 -1.53 -19.45
N ALA A 190 -19.06 -1.06 -18.21
CA ALA A 190 -20.29 -0.38 -17.81
C ALA A 190 -20.18 1.11 -18.12
N THR A 191 -21.13 1.62 -18.89
CA THR A 191 -21.29 3.05 -19.16
C THR A 191 -22.53 3.58 -18.44
N ALA A 192 -22.50 4.85 -18.05
CA ALA A 192 -23.72 5.51 -17.62
C ALA A 192 -24.60 5.66 -18.87
N GLY A 193 -25.59 4.78 -19.02
CA GLY A 193 -26.57 4.88 -20.10
C GLY A 193 -27.10 6.32 -20.24
N GLU A 194 -27.41 6.71 -21.48
CA GLU A 194 -27.95 8.04 -21.77
C GLU A 194 -29.27 8.28 -21.04
#